data_AF-A0A081QSE7-F1
#
_entry.id   AF-A0A081QSE7-F1
#
_cell.length_a   1.000
_cell.length_b   1.000
_cell.length_c   1.000
_cell.angle_alpha   90.00
_cell.angle_beta   90.00
_cell.angle_gamma   90.00
#
_symmetry.space_group_name_H-M   'P 1'
#
loop_
_entity.id
_entity.type
_entity.pdbx_description
1 polymer ?
#
loop_
_entity_poly.entity_id
_entity_poly.type
_entity_poly.pdbx_seq_one_letter_code
_entity_poly.pdbx_strand_id
1 'polypeptide(L)'
;MKGTKMKLQLQILPHQTNAVNTVNEVFHDVLFNYGNINSNPTFNSNDVKIKDNIQKIQNGEFLPGTVISKLDRKAEMDDILGIDVKMETGTGKTYAYTRVMYELHKNYGFNKFIILVPTTPIKEGTKKFIESDYAREHFADLYPNIDLQLEVLDPMRANRGKKKCFLQQFLTFLGELV
;
A
#
# COMPACT_ATOMS: atom_id res chain seq x y z
N MET A 1 -42.84 -3.56 5.21
CA MET A 1 -41.87 -3.47 4.11
C MET A 1 -40.46 -3.41 4.70
N LYS A 2 -39.64 -4.46 4.55
CA LYS A 2 -38.22 -4.40 4.95
C LYS A 2 -37.53 -3.47 3.96
N GLY A 3 -37.10 -2.29 4.42
CA GLY A 3 -36.35 -1.36 3.59
C GLY A 3 -35.06 -2.03 3.14
N THR A 4 -34.88 -2.18 1.82
CA THR A 4 -33.63 -2.65 1.22
C THR A 4 -32.53 -1.66 1.63
N LYS A 5 -31.69 -2.05 2.59
CA LYS A 5 -30.56 -1.25 3.03
C LYS A 5 -29.60 -1.17 1.84
N MET A 6 -29.50 -0.01 1.18
CA MET A 6 -28.56 0.19 0.08
C MET A 6 -27.15 -0.15 0.57
N LYS A 7 -26.55 -1.17 -0.03
CA LYS A 7 -25.18 -1.58 0.28
C LYS A 7 -24.26 -0.73 -0.60
N LEU A 8 -23.36 0.03 0.01
CA LEU A 8 -22.29 0.71 -0.72
C LEU A 8 -21.44 -0.37 -1.41
N GLN A 9 -21.19 -0.18 -2.71
CA GLN A 9 -20.31 -1.05 -3.50
C GLN A 9 -19.22 -0.19 -4.11
N LEU A 10 -17.97 -0.64 -3.97
CA LEU A 10 -16.84 0.02 -4.60
C LEU A 10 -16.81 -0.33 -6.09
N GLN A 11 -16.54 0.67 -6.91
CA GLN A 11 -16.33 0.50 -8.33
C GLN A 11 -14.84 0.53 -8.63
N ILE A 12 -14.39 -0.36 -9.52
CA ILE A 12 -13.01 -0.39 -9.99
C ILE A 12 -12.89 0.59 -11.14
N LEU A 13 -12.15 1.68 -10.92
CA LEU A 13 -11.97 2.71 -11.95
C LEU A 13 -10.64 2.49 -12.71
N PRO A 14 -10.59 2.80 -14.02
CA PRO A 14 -9.37 2.59 -14.82
C PRO A 14 -8.15 3.31 -14.25
N HIS A 15 -8.28 4.56 -13.82
CA HIS A 15 -7.15 5.31 -13.25
C HIS A 15 -6.62 4.73 -11.94
N GLN A 16 -7.48 4.07 -11.15
CA GLN A 16 -7.05 3.37 -9.93
C GLN A 16 -6.28 2.10 -10.29
N THR A 17 -6.80 1.34 -11.26
CA THR A 17 -6.14 0.11 -11.74
C THR A 17 -4.80 0.43 -12.39
N ASN A 18 -4.72 1.51 -13.17
CA ASN A 18 -3.47 1.98 -13.76
C ASN A 18 -2.43 2.31 -12.68
N ALA A 19 -2.82 3.07 -11.64
CA ALA A 19 -1.91 3.37 -10.53
C ALA A 19 -1.38 2.10 -9.85
N VAL A 20 -2.26 1.11 -9.61
CA VAL A 20 -1.90 -0.17 -8.99
C VAL A 20 -0.95 -0.98 -9.88
N ASN A 21 -1.27 -1.10 -11.17
CA ASN A 21 -0.46 -1.85 -12.13
C ASN A 21 0.92 -1.22 -12.30
N THR A 22 1.00 0.11 -12.35
CA THR A 22 2.27 0.83 -12.45
C THR A 22 3.19 0.55 -11.26
N VAL A 23 2.66 0.46 -10.04
CA VAL A 23 3.49 0.11 -8.86
C VAL A 23 3.98 -1.33 -8.95
N ASN A 24 3.15 -2.27 -9.38
CA ASN A 24 3.59 -3.66 -9.58
C ASN A 24 4.70 -3.76 -10.63
N GLU A 25 4.59 -3.01 -11.72
CA GLU A 25 5.55 -3.04 -12.83
C GLU A 25 6.96 -2.62 -12.40
N VAL A 26 7.09 -1.73 -11.40
CA VAL A 26 8.41 -1.37 -10.86
C VAL A 26 9.20 -2.61 -10.43
N PHE A 27 8.53 -3.62 -9.89
CA PHE A 27 9.12 -4.86 -9.39
C PHE A 27 9.09 -6.02 -10.38
N HIS A 28 8.68 -5.78 -11.63
CA HIS A 28 8.61 -6.82 -12.66
C HIS A 28 9.99 -7.47 -12.88
N ASP A 29 10.03 -8.80 -12.84
CA ASP A 29 11.23 -9.65 -12.93
C ASP A 29 12.34 -9.38 -11.89
N VAL A 30 12.07 -8.61 -10.83
CA VAL A 30 13.03 -8.41 -9.73
C VAL A 30 13.13 -9.69 -8.91
N LEU A 31 14.37 -10.06 -8.53
CA LEU A 31 14.60 -11.23 -7.69
C LEU A 31 14.34 -10.88 -6.23
N PHE A 32 13.47 -11.67 -5.59
CA PHE A 32 13.15 -11.58 -4.18
C PHE A 32 13.76 -12.75 -3.41
N ASN A 33 14.31 -12.43 -2.24
CA ASN A 33 14.77 -13.41 -1.27
C ASN A 33 13.68 -13.60 -0.22
N TYR A 34 13.09 -14.80 -0.22
CA TYR A 34 12.06 -15.18 0.73
C TYR A 34 12.71 -15.68 2.00
N GLY A 35 12.70 -14.84 3.04
CA GLY A 35 13.20 -15.18 4.36
C GLY A 35 12.15 -15.90 5.21
N ASN A 36 12.03 -15.49 6.47
CA ASN A 36 11.05 -16.03 7.40
C ASN A 36 9.64 -15.52 7.07
N ILE A 37 8.62 -16.31 7.43
CA ILE A 37 7.19 -15.96 7.26
C ILE A 37 6.82 -14.64 7.99
N ASN A 38 7.56 -14.30 9.05
CA ASN A 38 7.33 -13.11 9.87
C ASN A 38 7.94 -11.82 9.29
N SER A 39 8.61 -11.89 8.14
CA SER A 39 9.26 -10.75 7.49
C SER A 39 8.85 -10.66 6.03
N ASN A 40 8.76 -9.44 5.52
CA ASN A 40 8.64 -9.24 4.08
C ASN A 40 9.86 -9.84 3.36
N PRO A 41 9.67 -10.32 2.11
CA PRO A 41 10.79 -10.69 1.27
C PRO A 41 11.70 -9.48 1.04
N THR A 42 12.99 -9.74 0.94
CA THR A 42 13.99 -8.71 0.67
C THR A 42 14.37 -8.72 -0.80
N PHE A 43 14.79 -7.57 -1.31
CA PHE A 43 15.24 -7.39 -2.69
C PHE A 43 16.37 -6.36 -2.72
N ASN A 44 17.12 -6.35 -3.80
CA ASN A 44 18.14 -5.33 -4.03
C ASN A 44 17.46 -4.06 -4.56
N SER A 45 17.39 -2.99 -3.75
CA SER A 45 16.83 -1.70 -4.18
C SER A 45 17.60 -1.07 -5.35
N ASN A 46 18.87 -1.42 -5.52
CA ASN A 46 19.75 -0.98 -6.59
C ASN A 46 19.75 -1.91 -7.81
N ASP A 47 18.85 -2.90 -7.88
CA ASP A 47 18.71 -3.80 -9.04
C ASP A 47 18.50 -2.98 -10.32
N VAL A 48 19.24 -3.33 -11.38
CA VAL A 48 19.17 -2.64 -12.67
C VAL A 48 17.76 -2.76 -13.26
N LYS A 49 17.04 -3.86 -12.99
CA LYS A 49 15.68 -4.08 -13.46
C LYS A 49 14.70 -3.04 -12.92
N ILE A 50 14.84 -2.64 -11.65
CA ILE A 50 13.99 -1.60 -11.04
C ILE A 50 14.18 -0.28 -11.80
N LYS A 51 15.43 0.09 -12.09
CA LYS A 51 15.75 1.31 -12.83
C LYS A 51 15.19 1.25 -14.25
N ASP A 52 15.37 0.14 -14.94
CA ASP A 52 14.86 -0.07 -16.30
C ASP A 52 13.32 -0.02 -16.34
N ASN A 53 12.65 -0.67 -15.39
CA ASN A 53 11.19 -0.70 -15.29
C ASN A 53 10.63 0.70 -15.04
N ILE A 54 11.20 1.45 -14.08
CA ILE A 54 10.82 2.85 -13.82
C ILE A 54 11.01 3.69 -15.08
N GLN A 55 12.11 3.50 -15.82
CA GLN A 55 12.38 4.26 -17.03
C GLN A 55 11.34 3.97 -18.13
N LYS A 56 10.98 2.70 -18.34
CA LYS A 56 9.91 2.28 -19.28
C LYS A 56 8.56 2.87 -18.89
N ILE A 57 8.19 2.82 -17.61
CA ILE A 57 6.96 3.42 -17.08
C ILE A 57 6.95 4.92 -17.39
N GLN A 58 8.01 5.64 -17.03
CA GLN A 58 8.11 7.08 -17.23
C GLN A 58 8.13 7.48 -18.70
N ASN A 59 8.62 6.61 -19.59
CA ASN A 59 8.58 6.81 -21.04
C ASN A 59 7.21 6.46 -21.66
N GLY A 60 6.24 5.98 -20.86
CA GLY A 60 4.92 5.58 -21.35
C GLY A 60 4.91 4.27 -22.14
N GLU A 61 5.96 3.44 -21.98
CA GLU A 61 6.07 2.15 -22.66
C GLU A 61 5.18 1.09 -22.00
N PHE A 62 4.98 1.18 -20.67
CA PHE A 62 4.07 0.31 -19.93
C PHE A 62 2.60 0.69 -20.11
N LEU A 63 2.29 1.99 -20.04
CA LEU A 63 0.96 2.54 -20.27
C LEU A 63 1.03 3.68 -21.31
N PRO A 64 0.59 3.43 -22.56
CA PRO A 64 0.60 4.47 -23.59
C PRO A 64 -0.18 5.71 -23.15
N GLY A 65 0.41 6.89 -23.38
CA GLY A 65 -0.20 8.18 -23.02
C GLY A 65 0.10 8.66 -21.59
N THR A 66 0.89 7.92 -20.80
CA THR A 66 1.29 8.33 -19.44
C THR A 66 2.73 8.80 -19.34
N VAL A 67 3.29 9.36 -20.44
CA VAL A 67 4.67 9.84 -20.48
C VAL A 67 4.89 10.91 -19.41
N ILE A 68 5.89 10.70 -18.56
CA ILE A 68 6.29 11.66 -17.53
C ILE A 68 7.43 12.50 -18.08
N SER A 69 7.25 13.83 -18.09
CA SER A 69 8.28 14.78 -18.54
C SER A 69 9.57 14.59 -17.75
N LYS A 70 10.73 14.70 -18.41
CA LYS A 70 12.03 14.62 -17.73
C LYS A 70 12.20 15.67 -16.63
N LEU A 71 11.51 16.81 -16.73
CA LEU A 71 11.53 17.87 -15.72
C LEU A 71 10.80 17.48 -14.43
N ASP A 72 9.83 16.56 -14.53
CA ASP A 72 9.05 16.07 -13.39
C ASP A 72 9.67 14.82 -12.76
N ARG A 73 10.65 14.20 -13.43
CA ARG A 73 11.39 13.04 -12.91
C ARG A 73 12.41 13.53 -11.91
N LYS A 74 12.21 13.19 -10.64
CA LYS A 74 13.21 13.34 -9.58
C LYS A 74 13.78 11.98 -9.26
N ALA A 75 15.10 11.92 -9.13
CA ALA A 75 15.81 10.77 -8.61
C ALA A 75 16.77 11.30 -7.54
N GLU A 76 16.61 10.83 -6.31
CA GLU A 76 17.58 11.07 -5.25
C GLU A 76 18.64 9.96 -5.32
N MET A 77 19.90 10.32 -5.07
CA MET A 77 21.03 9.37 -5.09
C MET A 77 21.27 8.81 -3.68
N ASP A 78 20.21 8.35 -3.04
CA ASP A 78 20.29 7.61 -1.79
C ASP A 78 20.01 6.12 -2.02
N ASP A 79 20.47 5.26 -1.11
CA ASP A 79 20.26 3.80 -1.17
C ASP A 79 18.79 3.40 -0.92
N ILE A 80 17.87 4.37 -0.90
CA ILE A 80 16.46 4.21 -0.57
C ILE A 80 15.64 4.23 -1.86
N LEU A 81 14.85 3.17 -2.09
CA LEU A 81 13.90 3.14 -3.20
C LEU A 81 12.65 3.96 -2.85
N GLY A 82 12.61 5.21 -3.33
CA GLY A 82 11.41 6.05 -3.33
C GLY A 82 10.59 5.89 -4.61
N ILE A 83 9.28 5.65 -4.48
CA ILE A 83 8.35 5.59 -5.61
C ILE A 83 7.20 6.58 -5.38
N ASP A 84 7.10 7.58 -6.25
CA ASP A 84 6.05 8.58 -6.19
C ASP A 84 4.92 8.27 -7.17
N VAL A 85 3.70 8.14 -6.63
CA VAL A 85 2.47 7.98 -7.43
C VAL A 85 1.60 9.21 -7.25
N LYS A 86 1.50 10.03 -8.30
CA LYS A 86 0.68 11.25 -8.28
C LYS A 86 -0.74 10.93 -8.73
N MET A 87 -1.71 11.26 -7.87
CA MET A 87 -3.13 11.12 -8.18
C MET A 87 -3.90 12.35 -7.70
N GLU A 88 -4.84 12.82 -8.52
CA GLU A 88 -5.68 13.98 -8.21
C GLU A 88 -6.54 13.74 -6.96
N THR A 89 -6.92 14.81 -6.26
CA THR A 89 -7.84 14.73 -5.11
C THR A 89 -9.20 14.17 -5.54
N GLY A 90 -9.88 13.44 -4.64
CA GLY A 90 -11.16 12.79 -4.97
C GLY A 90 -11.12 11.56 -5.89
N THR A 91 -9.96 11.14 -6.40
CA THR A 91 -9.85 9.99 -7.35
C THR A 91 -9.71 8.61 -6.68
N GLY A 92 -9.75 8.53 -5.36
CA GLY A 92 -9.69 7.27 -4.61
C GLY A 92 -8.27 6.76 -4.33
N LYS A 93 -7.34 7.66 -3.98
CA LYS A 93 -5.98 7.31 -3.51
C LYS A 93 -5.97 6.24 -2.41
N THR A 94 -6.89 6.35 -1.45
CA THR A 94 -7.05 5.38 -0.35
C THR A 94 -7.31 3.98 -0.88
N TYR A 95 -8.26 3.85 -1.82
CA TYR A 95 -8.53 2.57 -2.47
C TYR A 95 -7.31 2.06 -3.25
N ALA A 96 -6.63 2.94 -3.99
CA ALA A 96 -5.49 2.57 -4.82
C ALA A 96 -4.33 2.01 -3.97
N TYR A 97 -3.88 2.71 -2.93
CA TYR A 97 -2.78 2.18 -2.10
C TYR A 97 -3.21 0.94 -1.32
N THR A 98 -4.48 0.81 -0.91
CA THR A 98 -4.96 -0.41 -0.27
C THR A 98 -4.87 -1.59 -1.23
N ARG A 99 -5.31 -1.40 -2.47
CA ARG A 99 -5.20 -2.42 -3.51
C ARG A 99 -3.74 -2.74 -3.88
N VAL A 100 -2.83 -1.76 -3.87
CA VAL A 100 -1.39 -1.99 -4.01
C VAL A 100 -0.89 -2.97 -2.96
N MET A 101 -1.28 -2.83 -1.69
CA MET A 101 -0.86 -3.77 -0.64
C MET A 101 -1.30 -5.21 -0.95
N TYR A 102 -2.55 -5.41 -1.42
CA TYR A 102 -3.03 -6.73 -1.85
C TYR A 102 -2.27 -7.29 -3.06
N GLU A 103 -1.97 -6.46 -4.07
CA GLU A 103 -1.22 -6.90 -5.24
C GLU A 103 0.24 -7.22 -4.91
N LEU A 104 0.91 -6.41 -4.09
CA LEU A 104 2.29 -6.70 -3.66
C LEU A 104 2.34 -7.97 -2.82
N HIS A 105 1.32 -8.23 -2.01
CA HIS A 105 1.17 -9.50 -1.31
C HIS A 105 1.04 -10.67 -2.29
N LYS A 106 0.09 -10.58 -3.21
CA LYS A 106 -0.21 -11.63 -4.18
C LYS A 106 0.98 -11.94 -5.10
N ASN A 107 1.64 -10.91 -5.63
CA ASN A 107 2.64 -11.05 -6.69
C ASN A 107 4.05 -11.29 -6.13
N TYR A 108 4.36 -10.72 -4.96
CA TYR A 108 5.72 -10.73 -4.43
C TYR A 108 5.83 -11.24 -3.00
N GLY A 109 4.72 -11.46 -2.28
CA GLY A 109 4.73 -12.01 -0.91
C GLY A 109 4.90 -11.00 0.21
N PHE A 110 4.76 -9.69 -0.05
CA PHE A 110 4.73 -8.68 1.02
C PHE A 110 3.52 -8.90 1.95
N ASN A 111 3.71 -8.94 3.26
CA ASN A 111 2.66 -9.20 4.23
C ASN A 111 2.59 -8.16 5.37
N LYS A 112 3.56 -7.26 5.46
CA LYS A 112 3.62 -6.19 6.48
C LYS A 112 3.80 -4.82 5.82
N PHE A 113 2.92 -3.88 6.14
CA PHE A 113 2.92 -2.54 5.57
C PHE A 113 2.75 -1.49 6.68
N ILE A 114 3.35 -0.32 6.48
CA ILE A 114 3.20 0.82 7.37
C ILE A 114 2.60 1.97 6.57
N ILE A 115 1.44 2.48 6.99
CA ILE A 115 0.78 3.64 6.37
C ILE A 115 1.03 4.86 7.24
N LEU A 116 1.86 5.78 6.74
CA LEU A 116 2.13 7.07 7.41
C LEU A 116 1.16 8.12 6.89
N VAL A 117 0.48 8.82 7.82
CA VAL A 117 -0.51 9.85 7.51
C VAL A 117 -0.19 11.15 8.25
N PRO A 118 -0.36 12.33 7.63
CA PRO A 118 0.12 13.58 8.20
C PRO A 118 -0.79 14.15 9.29
N THR A 119 -2.07 13.75 9.34
CA THR A 119 -3.05 14.32 10.27
C THR A 119 -4.02 13.27 10.84
N THR A 120 -4.54 13.53 12.04
CA THR A 120 -5.54 12.68 12.70
C THR A 120 -6.79 12.46 11.85
N PRO A 121 -7.40 13.47 11.18
CA PRO A 121 -8.56 13.25 10.31
C PRO A 121 -8.28 12.27 9.17
N ILE A 122 -7.09 12.33 8.56
CA ILE A 122 -6.70 11.39 7.49
C ILE A 122 -6.50 9.99 8.06
N LYS A 123 -5.94 9.88 9.27
CA LYS A 123 -5.82 8.60 10.00
C LYS A 123 -7.19 7.96 10.22
N GLU A 124 -8.14 8.71 10.77
CA GLU A 124 -9.49 8.22 11.05
C GLU A 124 -10.25 7.87 9.75
N GLY A 125 -10.10 8.66 8.70
CA GLY A 125 -10.69 8.37 7.39
C GLY A 125 -10.13 7.09 6.77
N THR A 126 -8.81 6.91 6.83
CA THR A 126 -8.12 5.70 6.36
C THR A 126 -8.57 4.46 7.14
N LYS A 127 -8.55 4.55 8.47
CA LYS A 127 -9.03 3.48 9.36
C LYS A 127 -10.45 3.06 9.03
N LYS A 128 -11.38 4.02 8.98
CA LYS A 128 -12.80 3.76 8.66
C LYS A 128 -12.98 3.11 7.30
N PHE A 129 -12.20 3.50 6.29
CA PHE A 129 -12.25 2.87 4.98
C PHE A 129 -11.80 1.40 5.04
N ILE A 130 -10.62 1.13 5.60
CA ILE A 130 -10.05 -0.23 5.68
C ILE A 130 -10.93 -1.18 6.49
N GLU A 131 -11.50 -0.71 7.61
CA GLU A 131 -12.36 -1.52 8.49
C GLU A 131 -13.80 -1.69 7.98
N SER A 132 -14.22 -0.93 6.96
CA SER A 132 -15.62 -0.94 6.51
C SER A 132 -16.03 -2.25 5.84
N ASP A 133 -17.25 -2.72 6.12
CA ASP A 133 -17.79 -3.96 5.53
C ASP A 133 -17.75 -3.95 4.01
N TYR A 134 -18.11 -2.82 3.38
CA TYR A 134 -18.11 -2.71 1.92
C TYR A 134 -16.72 -2.83 1.31
N ALA A 135 -15.67 -2.33 1.99
CA ALA A 135 -14.30 -2.45 1.50
C ALA A 135 -13.80 -3.88 1.71
N ARG A 136 -14.04 -4.46 2.88
CA ARG A 136 -13.65 -5.84 3.20
C ARG A 136 -14.26 -6.84 2.23
N GLU A 137 -15.56 -6.74 1.96
CA GLU A 137 -16.23 -7.60 0.98
C GLU A 137 -15.66 -7.40 -0.43
N HIS A 138 -15.48 -6.14 -0.85
CA HIS A 138 -14.92 -5.84 -2.16
C HIS A 138 -13.51 -6.44 -2.35
N PHE A 139 -12.65 -6.33 -1.35
CA PHE A 139 -11.30 -6.92 -1.42
C PHE A 139 -11.32 -8.44 -1.26
N ALA A 140 -12.25 -9.01 -0.49
CA ALA A 140 -12.41 -10.47 -0.40
C ALA A 140 -12.86 -11.09 -1.73
N ASP A 141 -13.73 -10.39 -2.48
CA ASP A 141 -14.16 -10.83 -3.83
C ASP A 141 -12.99 -10.78 -4.82
N LEU A 142 -12.13 -9.76 -4.74
CA LEU A 142 -10.96 -9.60 -5.62
C LEU A 142 -9.76 -10.48 -5.24
N TYR A 143 -9.58 -10.71 -3.94
CA TYR A 143 -8.44 -11.41 -3.35
C TYR A 143 -8.93 -12.46 -2.34
N PRO A 144 -9.50 -13.58 -2.80
CA PRO A 144 -10.06 -14.60 -1.91
C PRO A 144 -9.02 -15.15 -0.95
N ASN A 145 -9.43 -15.34 0.31
CA ASN A 145 -8.60 -15.85 1.41
C ASN A 145 -7.47 -14.92 1.89
N ILE A 146 -7.47 -13.65 1.48
CA ILE A 146 -6.56 -12.64 2.00
C ILE A 146 -7.37 -11.64 2.85
N ASP A 147 -6.95 -11.42 4.10
CA ASP A 147 -7.55 -10.45 5.02
C ASP A 147 -6.51 -9.45 5.48
N LEU A 148 -6.77 -8.16 5.25
CA LEU A 148 -5.90 -7.08 5.68
C LEU A 148 -6.20 -6.71 7.14
N GLN A 149 -5.27 -7.03 8.04
CA GLN A 149 -5.36 -6.64 9.45
C GLN A 149 -4.75 -5.27 9.68
N LEU A 150 -5.52 -4.36 10.30
CA LEU A 150 -5.09 -3.01 10.60
C LEU A 150 -4.81 -2.84 12.10
N GLU A 151 -3.59 -2.43 12.44
CA GLU A 151 -3.25 -1.94 13.77
C GLU A 151 -2.99 -0.42 13.70
N VAL A 152 -3.67 0.34 14.55
CA VAL A 152 -3.55 1.81 14.60
C VAL A 152 -2.70 2.22 15.79
N LEU A 153 -1.57 2.85 15.50
CA LEU A 153 -0.70 3.42 16.52
C LEU A 153 -1.24 4.78 16.97
N ASP A 154 -1.65 4.87 18.23
CA ASP A 154 -2.07 6.13 18.84
C ASP A 154 -0.92 6.79 19.60
N PRO A 155 -0.67 8.10 19.38
CA PRO A 155 0.32 8.83 20.16
C PRO A 155 -0.10 8.82 21.62
N MET A 156 0.77 8.31 22.45
CA MET A 156 0.52 8.26 23.86
C MET A 156 0.50 9.66 24.47
N ARG A 157 -0.60 10.02 25.16
CA ARG A 157 -0.55 11.12 26.13
C ARG A 157 0.39 10.74 27.26
N ALA A 158 1.36 11.60 27.56
CA ALA A 158 2.44 11.38 28.51
C ALA A 158 1.94 11.24 29.96
N ASN A 159 1.37 10.09 30.30
CA ASN A 159 1.18 9.64 31.69
C ASN A 159 2.07 8.43 31.92
N ARG A 160 2.90 8.48 32.97
CA ARG A 160 4.06 7.60 33.25
C ARG A 160 3.76 6.09 33.26
N GLY A 161 2.50 5.64 33.25
CA GLY A 161 2.11 4.21 33.24
C GLY A 161 1.81 3.61 31.86
N LYS A 162 1.64 4.41 30.79
CA LYS A 162 1.15 3.90 29.50
C LYS A 162 2.24 3.49 28.50
N LYS A 163 3.54 3.72 28.80
CA LYS A 163 4.65 3.58 27.80
C LYS A 163 4.79 2.16 27.26
N LYS A 164 4.25 1.19 28.00
CA LYS A 164 4.20 -0.22 27.64
C LYS A 164 3.29 -0.52 26.44
N CYS A 165 2.22 0.26 26.20
CA CYS A 165 1.20 -0.10 25.19
C CYS A 165 1.63 0.21 23.74
N PHE A 166 2.32 1.33 23.49
CA PHE A 166 2.85 1.65 22.16
C PHE A 166 3.94 0.65 21.72
N LEU A 167 4.85 0.32 22.64
CA LEU A 167 5.86 -0.71 22.39
C LEU A 167 5.21 -2.07 22.15
N GLN A 168 4.15 -2.43 22.88
CA GLN A 168 3.44 -3.69 22.68
C GLN A 168 2.85 -3.82 21.27
N GLN A 169 2.16 -2.79 20.75
CA GLN A 169 1.57 -2.83 19.40
C GLN A 169 2.66 -2.93 18.33
N PHE A 170 3.74 -2.16 18.48
CA PHE A 170 4.87 -2.22 17.56
C PHE A 170 5.57 -3.59 17.58
N LEU A 171 5.74 -4.19 18.77
CA LEU A 171 6.32 -5.53 18.94
C LEU A 171 5.38 -6.62 18.39
N THR A 172 4.05 -6.48 18.51
CA THR A 172 3.08 -7.37 17.86
C THR A 172 3.23 -7.34 16.34
N PHE A 173 3.30 -6.13 15.76
CA PHE A 173 3.56 -5.97 14.33
C PHE A 173 4.89 -6.60 13.89
N LEU A 174 5.96 -6.45 14.68
CA LEU A 174 7.25 -7.08 14.39
C LEU A 174 7.23 -8.61 14.60
N GLY A 175 6.28 -9.14 15.37
CA GLY A 175 6.18 -10.56 15.71
C GLY A 175 7.09 -10.97 16.86
N GLU A 176 7.51 -10.03 17.72
CA GLU A 176 8.46 -10.25 18.82
C GLU A 176 7.79 -10.61 20.17
N LEU A 177 6.50 -10.97 20.17
CA LEU A 177 5.76 -11.35 21.38
C LEU A 177 5.11 -12.73 21.25
N VAL A 178 5.76 -13.71 21.87
CA VAL A 178 5.13 -14.84 22.57
C VAL A 178 5.76 -14.94 23.95
#